data_AF-A0A0Q5PRU3-F1
#
_entry.id   AF-A0A0Q5PRU3-F1
#
_cell.length_a   1.000
_cell.length_b   1.000
_cell.length_c   1.000
_cell.angle_alpha   90.00
_cell.angle_beta   90.00
_cell.angle_gamma   90.00
#
_symmetry.space_group_name_H-M   'P 1'
#
loop_
_entity.id
_entity.type
_entity.pdbx_description
1 polymer ?
#
loop_
_entity_poly.entity_id
_entity_poly.type
_entity_poly.pdbx_seq_one_letter_code
_entity_poly.pdbx_strand_id
1 'polypeptide(L)'
;MSDTWLYQVRINVSSELATTLRDDPQNTPASLHDVLRRHNASLMCQYDAFAGYVEEAEKLGRDNYPLYQWTKDTIENPEKKAKYLRSFTVYVDGADVYAAQIADSLQSGLSALADEPGIERVVKIDTNPANNPQPPAKV
;
A
#
# COMPACT_ATOMS: atom_id res chain seq x y z
N MET A 1 -24.95 -7.38 -13.44
CA MET A 1 -23.56 -7.62 -13.86
C MET A 1 -22.87 -8.21 -12.66
N SER A 2 -22.14 -9.31 -12.80
CA SER A 2 -21.32 -9.82 -11.70
C SER A 2 -20.18 -8.84 -11.50
N ASP A 3 -20.39 -7.85 -10.63
CA ASP A 3 -19.34 -6.94 -10.20
C ASP A 3 -18.31 -7.76 -9.43
N THR A 4 -17.35 -8.32 -10.16
CA THR A 4 -16.19 -8.97 -9.57
C THR A 4 -15.38 -7.86 -8.91
N TRP A 5 -15.44 -7.79 -7.59
CA TRP A 5 -14.63 -6.86 -6.82
C TRP A 5 -13.15 -6.98 -7.21
N LEU A 6 -12.46 -5.85 -7.17
CA LEU A 6 -11.01 -5.82 -7.28
C LEU A 6 -10.41 -5.91 -5.88
N TYR A 7 -9.11 -6.17 -5.84
CA TYR A 7 -8.40 -6.43 -4.62
C TYR A 7 -7.07 -5.70 -4.61
N GLN A 8 -6.69 -5.24 -3.43
CA GLN A 8 -5.39 -4.66 -3.14
C GLN A 8 -4.65 -5.56 -2.15
N VAL A 9 -3.36 -5.80 -2.40
CA VAL A 9 -2.47 -6.43 -1.43
C VAL A 9 -1.57 -5.38 -0.79
N ARG A 10 -1.46 -5.44 0.53
CA ARG A 10 -0.53 -4.64 1.33
C ARG A 10 0.36 -5.54 2.16
N ILE A 11 1.57 -5.08 2.43
CA ILE A 11 2.48 -5.72 3.38
C ILE A 11 2.89 -4.73 4.48
N ASN A 12 3.01 -5.23 5.70
CA ASN A 12 3.74 -4.55 6.75
C ASN A 12 5.09 -5.23 6.91
N VAL A 13 6.13 -4.42 7.06
CA VAL A 13 7.50 -4.89 7.19
C VAL A 13 8.18 -4.33 8.44
N SER A 14 9.31 -4.92 8.81
CA SER A 14 10.17 -4.40 9.87
C SER A 14 10.71 -3.01 9.51
N SER A 15 11.15 -2.25 10.51
CA SER A 15 11.71 -0.91 10.28
C SER A 15 12.96 -0.94 9.40
N GLU A 16 13.76 -2.00 9.52
CA GLU A 16 14.98 -2.21 8.73
C GLU A 16 14.62 -2.44 7.26
N LEU A 17 13.71 -3.38 6.99
CA LEU A 17 13.27 -3.65 5.62
C LEU A 17 12.53 -2.45 5.02
N ALA A 18 11.71 -1.74 5.80
CA ALA A 18 11.06 -0.51 5.36
C ALA A 18 12.05 0.55 4.88
N THR A 19 13.17 0.70 5.59
CA THR A 19 14.23 1.66 5.23
C THR A 19 14.90 1.22 3.92
N THR A 20 15.29 -0.05 3.81
CA THR A 20 15.87 -0.62 2.59
C THR A 20 14.97 -0.43 1.37
N LEU A 21 13.68 -0.75 1.48
CA LEU A 21 12.73 -0.67 0.38
C LEU A 21 12.45 0.78 -0.07
N ARG A 22 12.57 1.76 0.83
CA ARG A 22 12.32 3.19 0.53
C ARG A 22 13.55 3.89 -0.03
N ASP A 23 14.73 3.57 0.47
CA ASP A 23 15.97 4.24 0.06
C ASP A 23 16.40 3.81 -1.35
N ASP A 24 16.38 2.49 -1.63
CA ASP A 24 16.73 1.95 -2.94
C ASP A 24 16.01 0.62 -3.21
N PRO A 25 14.99 0.61 -4.09
CA PRO A 25 14.28 -0.60 -4.48
C PRO A 25 15.18 -1.71 -5.04
N GLN A 26 16.40 -1.42 -5.52
CA GLN A 26 17.34 -2.45 -5.98
C GLN A 26 17.89 -3.31 -4.83
N ASN A 27 17.85 -2.80 -3.60
CA ASN A 27 18.24 -3.55 -2.40
C ASN A 27 17.11 -4.43 -1.84
N THR A 28 15.99 -4.57 -2.58
CA THR A 28 14.92 -5.51 -2.23
C THR A 28 15.47 -6.93 -2.11
N PRO A 29 15.17 -7.67 -1.02
CA PRO A 29 15.57 -9.07 -0.89
C PRO A 29 15.18 -9.89 -2.12
N ALA A 30 16.08 -10.74 -2.60
CA ALA A 30 15.88 -11.48 -3.85
C ALA A 30 14.59 -12.30 -3.88
N SER A 31 14.22 -12.91 -2.75
CA SER A 31 12.98 -13.69 -2.60
C SER A 31 11.73 -12.82 -2.78
N LEU A 32 11.69 -11.63 -2.17
CA LEU A 32 10.63 -10.65 -2.36
C LEU A 32 10.60 -10.11 -3.80
N HIS A 33 11.77 -9.77 -4.34
CA HIS A 33 11.92 -9.31 -5.71
C HIS A 33 11.35 -10.33 -6.71
N ASP A 34 11.60 -11.63 -6.52
CA ASP A 34 11.12 -12.68 -7.42
C ASP A 34 9.60 -12.86 -7.38
N VAL A 35 8.97 -12.71 -6.21
CA VAL A 35 7.50 -12.71 -6.11
C VAL A 35 6.91 -11.52 -6.86
N LEU A 36 7.48 -10.32 -6.68
CA LEU A 36 7.01 -9.11 -7.33
C LEU A 36 7.18 -9.17 -8.87
N ARG A 37 8.36 -9.61 -9.34
CA ARG A 37 8.69 -9.70 -10.77
C ARG A 37 7.71 -10.60 -11.55
N ARG A 38 7.24 -11.70 -10.96
CA ARG A 38 6.28 -12.63 -11.61
C ARG A 38 4.96 -11.96 -12.01
N HIS A 39 4.62 -10.87 -11.33
CA HIS A 39 3.38 -10.12 -11.54
C HIS A 39 3.63 -8.72 -12.10
N ASN A 40 4.85 -8.41 -12.56
CA ASN A 40 5.25 -7.04 -12.90
C ASN A 40 4.87 -6.02 -11.80
N ALA A 41 5.09 -6.42 -10.55
CA ALA A 41 4.65 -5.68 -9.39
C ALA A 41 5.75 -4.81 -8.80
N SER A 42 5.35 -3.71 -8.17
CA SER A 42 6.21 -2.80 -7.41
C SER A 42 5.60 -2.51 -6.04
N LEU A 43 6.42 -1.98 -5.13
CA LEU A 43 5.99 -1.57 -3.80
C LEU A 43 5.98 -0.05 -3.71
N MET A 44 4.90 0.50 -3.16
CA MET A 44 4.77 1.90 -2.82
C MET A 44 4.56 2.03 -1.31
N CYS A 45 5.43 2.78 -0.64
CA CYS A 45 5.24 3.10 0.77
C CYS A 45 3.97 3.94 0.96
N GLN A 46 3.11 3.53 1.89
CA GLN A 46 1.83 4.18 2.12
C GLN A 46 2.00 5.62 2.63
N TYR A 47 3.03 5.87 3.43
CA TYR A 47 3.36 7.23 3.87
C TYR A 47 3.76 8.11 2.69
N ASP A 48 4.61 7.61 1.79
CA ASP A 48 5.09 8.38 0.64
C ASP A 48 3.94 8.66 -0.36
N ALA A 49 3.02 7.70 -0.54
CA ALA A 49 1.79 7.90 -1.30
C ALA A 49 0.89 9.00 -0.69
N PHE A 50 0.75 9.02 0.64
CA PHE A 50 -0.01 10.09 1.33
C PHE A 50 0.69 11.44 1.24
N ALA A 51 2.01 11.49 1.39
CA ALA A 51 2.79 12.72 1.24
C ALA A 51 2.68 13.28 -0.19
N GLY A 52 2.77 12.43 -1.21
CA GLY A 52 2.58 12.82 -2.61
C GLY A 52 1.17 13.36 -2.88
N TYR A 53 0.13 12.72 -2.34
CA TYR A 53 -1.24 13.22 -2.44
C TYR A 53 -1.42 14.62 -1.80
N VAL A 54 -0.82 14.83 -0.62
CA VAL A 54 -0.86 16.13 0.08
C VAL A 54 -0.10 17.20 -0.71
N GLU A 55 1.08 16.87 -1.24
CA GLU A 55 1.90 17.78 -2.05
C GLU A 55 1.19 18.18 -3.35
N GLU A 56 0.57 17.22 -4.05
CA GLU A 56 -0.19 17.47 -5.26
C GLU A 56 -1.41 18.37 -4.98
N ALA A 57 -2.15 18.12 -3.90
CA ALA A 57 -3.27 18.94 -3.46
C ALA A 57 -2.86 20.38 -3.12
N GLU A 58 -1.67 20.57 -2.52
CA GLU A 58 -1.14 21.90 -2.21
C GLU A 58 -0.72 22.68 -3.47
N LYS A 59 -0.24 21.97 -4.51
CA LYS A 59 0.16 22.58 -5.79
C LYS A 59 -1.03 22.90 -6.70
N LEU A 60 -2.00 21.98 -6.81
CA LEU A 60 -3.09 22.05 -7.78
C LEU A 60 -4.39 22.65 -7.21
N GLY A 61 -4.42 22.90 -5.90
CA GLY A 61 -5.59 23.43 -5.20
C GLY A 61 -6.39 22.32 -4.51
N ARG A 62 -6.69 22.54 -3.23
CA ARG A 62 -7.21 21.54 -2.29
C ARG A 62 -8.66 21.12 -2.56
N ASP A 63 -9.41 21.92 -3.31
CA ASP A 63 -10.86 21.73 -3.51
C ASP A 63 -11.19 20.41 -4.24
N ASN A 64 -10.27 19.91 -5.06
CA ASN A 64 -10.41 18.63 -5.77
C ASN A 64 -9.91 17.42 -4.96
N TYR A 65 -9.43 17.64 -3.73
CA TYR A 65 -8.78 16.64 -2.89
C TYR A 65 -9.56 16.45 -1.59
N PRO A 66 -10.72 15.77 -1.63
CA PRO A 66 -11.63 15.68 -0.48
C PRO A 66 -11.00 15.06 0.78
N LEU A 67 -9.95 14.25 0.62
CA LEU A 67 -9.22 13.64 1.73
C LEU A 67 -8.03 14.47 2.23
N TYR A 68 -7.75 15.65 1.66
CA TYR A 68 -6.53 16.43 1.94
C TYR A 68 -6.26 16.60 3.44
N GLN A 69 -7.21 17.18 4.17
CA GLN A 69 -7.00 17.49 5.58
C GLN A 69 -6.78 16.22 6.40
N TRP A 70 -7.60 15.19 6.17
CA TRP A 70 -7.48 13.91 6.87
C TRP A 70 -6.15 13.20 6.59
N THR A 71 -5.69 13.23 5.32
CA THR A 71 -4.42 12.64 4.92
C THR A 71 -3.25 13.39 5.55
N LYS A 72 -3.31 14.73 5.56
CA LYS A 72 -2.31 15.59 6.21
C LYS A 72 -2.21 15.32 7.70
N ASP A 73 -3.33 15.35 8.42
CA ASP A 73 -3.38 15.04 9.86
C ASP A 73 -2.86 13.62 10.16
N THR A 74 -3.06 12.70 9.21
CA THR A 74 -2.61 11.32 9.33
C THR A 74 -1.10 11.17 9.20
N ILE A 75 -0.45 11.91 8.29
CA ILE A 75 1.02 11.86 8.14
C ILE A 75 1.77 12.74 9.15
N GLU A 76 1.12 13.77 9.71
CA GLU A 76 1.69 14.62 10.77
C GLU A 76 1.63 13.97 12.15
N ASN A 77 0.73 13.00 12.37
CA ASN A 77 0.67 12.23 13.61
C ASN A 77 1.87 11.25 13.71
N PRO A 78 2.73 11.34 14.75
CA PRO A 78 3.94 10.51 14.85
C PRO A 78 3.68 9.00 14.90
N GLU A 79 2.64 8.56 15.60
CA GLU A 79 2.29 7.14 15.73
C GLU A 79 1.80 6.57 14.40
N LYS A 80 0.92 7.31 13.71
CA LYS A 80 0.44 6.94 12.38
C LYS A 80 1.57 6.97 11.35
N LYS A 81 2.46 7.96 11.42
CA LYS A 81 3.66 8.03 10.58
C LYS A 81 4.52 6.79 10.74
N ALA A 82 4.88 6.42 11.98
CA ALA A 82 5.66 5.22 12.25
C ALA A 82 5.01 3.95 11.68
N LYS A 83 3.68 3.84 11.77
CA LYS A 83 2.91 2.74 11.16
C LYS A 83 2.98 2.75 9.63
N TYR A 84 2.71 3.89 8.98
CA TYR A 84 2.60 3.95 7.53
C TYR A 84 3.94 3.92 6.80
N LEU A 85 5.04 4.30 7.46
CA LEU A 85 6.40 4.13 6.94
C LEU A 85 6.77 2.66 6.75
N ARG A 86 6.12 1.76 7.49
CA ARG A 86 6.33 0.30 7.43
C ARG A 86 5.28 -0.42 6.60
N SER A 87 4.32 0.30 6.02
CA SER A 87 3.22 -0.26 5.25
C SER A 87 3.45 0.03 3.77
N PHE A 88 3.41 -1.02 2.96
CA PHE A 88 3.59 -0.92 1.51
C PHE A 88 2.37 -1.49 0.80
N THR A 89 1.94 -0.79 -0.25
CA THR A 89 0.92 -1.26 -1.18
C THR A 89 1.61 -1.88 -2.39
N VAL A 90 1.12 -3.04 -2.83
CA VAL A 90 1.62 -3.73 -4.02
C VAL A 90 0.88 -3.21 -5.24
N TYR A 91 1.61 -2.61 -6.18
CA TYR A 91 1.10 -2.15 -7.47
C TYR A 91 1.43 -3.19 -8.53
N VAL A 92 0.45 -3.58 -9.36
CA VAL A 92 0.62 -4.51 -10.48
C VAL A 92 0.36 -3.73 -11.76
N ASP A 93 1.34 -3.70 -12.67
CA ASP A 93 1.23 -2.91 -13.91
C ASP A 93 0.87 -1.43 -13.66
N GLY A 94 1.30 -0.88 -12.51
CA GLY A 94 0.98 0.48 -12.09
C GLY A 94 -0.40 0.69 -11.45
N ALA A 95 -1.20 -0.37 -11.31
CA ALA A 95 -2.50 -0.33 -10.63
C ALA A 95 -2.40 -0.88 -9.20
N ASP A 96 -3.05 -0.21 -8.24
CA ASP A 96 -3.08 -0.61 -6.83
C ASP A 96 -4.25 -1.55 -6.48
N VAL A 97 -5.13 -1.82 -7.45
CA VAL A 97 -6.24 -2.78 -7.36
C VAL A 97 -6.29 -3.66 -8.61
N TYR A 98 -6.51 -4.96 -8.43
CA TYR A 98 -6.46 -5.96 -9.51
C TYR A 98 -7.37 -7.16 -9.23
N ALA A 99 -7.48 -8.06 -10.20
CA ALA A 99 -8.34 -9.23 -10.11
C ALA A 99 -7.97 -10.17 -8.95
N ALA A 100 -8.98 -10.86 -8.40
CA ALA A 100 -8.83 -11.79 -7.28
C ALA A 100 -7.69 -12.81 -7.47
N GLN A 101 -7.58 -13.38 -8.68
CA GLN A 101 -6.55 -14.38 -8.99
C GLN A 101 -5.12 -13.83 -8.80
N ILE A 102 -4.88 -12.58 -9.18
CA ILE A 102 -3.58 -11.93 -9.00
C ILE A 102 -3.35 -11.67 -7.50
N ALA A 103 -4.37 -11.18 -6.80
CA ALA A 103 -4.28 -10.92 -5.37
C ALA A 103 -4.06 -12.19 -4.54
N ASP A 104 -4.69 -13.30 -4.89
CA ASP A 104 -4.50 -14.60 -4.23
C ASP A 104 -3.09 -15.15 -4.44
N SER A 105 -2.56 -15.02 -5.67
CA SER A 105 -1.19 -15.41 -6.01
C SER A 105 -0.16 -14.57 -5.25
N LEU A 106 -0.32 -13.24 -5.25
CA LEU A 106 0.56 -12.32 -4.52
C LEU A 106 0.48 -12.57 -3.01
N GLN A 107 -0.74 -12.68 -2.46
CA GLN A 107 -0.92 -12.94 -1.03
C GLN A 107 -0.21 -14.23 -0.62
N SER A 108 -0.41 -15.32 -1.39
CA SER A 108 0.22 -16.61 -1.09
C SER A 108 1.75 -16.55 -1.21
N GLY A 109 2.26 -15.93 -2.28
CA GLY A 109 3.70 -15.78 -2.50
C GLY A 109 4.38 -14.94 -1.42
N LEU A 110 3.78 -13.82 -1.03
CA LEU A 110 4.30 -12.94 0.03
C LEU A 110 4.16 -13.57 1.42
N SER A 111 3.06 -14.28 1.69
CA SER A 111 2.88 -14.98 2.96
C SER A 111 3.86 -16.14 3.15
N ALA A 112 4.29 -16.79 2.07
CA ALA A 112 5.35 -17.79 2.12
C ALA A 112 6.73 -17.19 2.48
N LEU A 113 6.89 -15.87 2.38
CA LEU A 113 8.09 -15.15 2.80
C LEU A 113 7.99 -14.61 4.24
N ALA A 114 6.90 -14.88 4.97
CA ALA A 114 6.76 -14.40 6.35
C ALA A 114 7.76 -15.03 7.33
N ASP A 115 8.40 -16.14 6.94
CA ASP A 115 9.50 -16.78 7.68
C ASP A 115 10.87 -16.16 7.35
N GLU A 116 10.99 -15.36 6.28
CA GLU A 116 12.18 -14.57 5.95
C GLU A 116 12.20 -13.28 6.78
N PRO A 117 13.38 -12.80 7.23
CA PRO A 117 13.46 -11.62 8.06
C PRO A 117 12.92 -10.39 7.32
N GLY A 118 11.79 -9.86 7.79
CA GLY A 118 11.34 -8.51 7.48
C GLY A 118 9.90 -8.35 7.06
N ILE A 119 9.18 -9.38 6.57
CA ILE A 119 7.73 -9.28 6.29
C ILE A 119 6.95 -9.73 7.52
N GLU A 120 6.21 -8.83 8.13
CA GLU A 120 5.48 -9.10 9.38
C GLU A 120 4.01 -9.44 9.15
N ARG A 121 3.43 -8.90 8.07
CA ARG A 121 2.01 -9.11 7.77
C ARG A 121 1.75 -8.91 6.28
N VAL A 122 0.87 -9.75 5.73
CA VAL A 122 0.28 -9.58 4.40
C VAL A 122 -1.22 -9.41 4.56
N VAL A 123 -1.81 -8.42 3.89
CA VAL A 123 -3.24 -8.11 3.97
C VAL A 123 -3.78 -8.00 2.55
N LYS A 124 -4.87 -8.73 2.28
CA LYS A 124 -5.68 -8.59 1.07
C LYS A 124 -6.95 -7.82 1.42
N ILE A 125 -7.24 -6.78 0.66
CA ILE A 125 -8.38 -5.87 0.87
C ILE A 125 -9.22 -5.89 -0.40
N ASP A 126 -10.52 -6.15 -0.28
CA ASP A 126 -11.43 -6.05 -1.41
C ASP A 126 -11.97 -4.62 -1.59
N THR A 127 -12.37 -4.27 -2.81
CA THR A 127 -12.95 -2.96 -3.11
C THR A 127 -14.45 -2.88 -2.79
N ASN A 128 -15.03 -3.87 -2.10
CA ASN A 128 -16.44 -3.81 -1.71
C ASN A 128 -16.64 -2.65 -0.73
N PRO A 129 -17.46 -1.64 -1.06
CA PRO A 129 -17.71 -0.52 -0.17
C PRO A 129 -18.22 -0.94 1.22
N ALA A 130 -18.92 -2.09 1.31
CA ALA A 130 -19.40 -2.63 2.59
C ALA A 130 -18.28 -3.00 3.56
N ASN A 131 -17.08 -3.28 3.06
CA ASN A 131 -15.93 -3.71 3.85
C ASN A 131 -14.92 -2.58 4.11
N ASN A 132 -15.08 -1.43 3.46
CA ASN A 132 -14.14 -0.31 3.56
C ASN A 132 -14.58 0.76 4.58
N PRO A 133 -13.63 1.42 5.28
CA PRO A 133 -13.93 2.52 6.19
C PRO A 133 -14.64 3.63 5.42
N GLN A 134 -15.82 4.02 5.89
CA GLN A 134 -16.55 5.12 5.30
C GLN A 134 -15.88 6.43 5.72
N PRO A 135 -15.69 7.38 4.78
CA PRO A 135 -15.24 8.72 5.16
C PRO A 135 -16.24 9.29 6.18
N PRO A 136 -15.75 10.04 7.19
CA PRO A 136 -16.64 10.68 8.15
C PRO A 136 -17.67 11.54 7.38
N ALA A 137 -18.93 11.46 7.82
CA ALA A 137 -20.00 12.25 7.22
C ALA A 137 -19.59 13.74 7.26
N LYS A 138 -19.71 14.44 6.14
CA LYS A 138 -19.55 15.89 6.11
C LYS A 138 -20.64 16.47 7.03
N VAL A 139 -20.21 17.05 8.15
CA VAL A 139 -21.06 17.88 9.02
C VAL A 139 -21.19 19.28 8.45
#